data_AF-A0A822ERC3-F1
#
_entry.id   AF-A0A822ERC3-F1
#
_cell.length_a   1.000
_cell.length_b   1.000
_cell.length_c   1.000
_cell.angle_alpha   90.00
_cell.angle_beta   90.00
_cell.angle_gamma   90.00
#
_symmetry.space_group_name_H-M   'P 1'
#
loop_
_entity.id
_entity.type
_entity.pdbx_description
1 polymer ?
#
loop_
_entity_poly.entity_id
_entity_poly.type
_entity_poly.pdbx_seq_one_letter_code
_entity_poly.pdbx_strand_id
1 'polypeptide(L)'
;SRYALSINSDQSIENSAMRDILFCCIAEYLVMLSDDTLHSKQVIKVQDLIKHYDSLLASGHEPETHALAALESVLYDFFLVR
;
A
#
# COMPACT_ATOMS: atom_id res chain seq x y z
N SER A 1 6.87 -36.91 -0.95
CA SER A 1 6.65 -35.70 -0.13
C SER A 1 7.15 -34.39 -0.77
N ARG A 2 7.27 -34.27 -2.12
CA ARG A 2 7.67 -33.01 -2.78
C ARG A 2 6.49 -32.22 -3.37
N TYR A 3 5.48 -32.92 -3.88
CA TYR A 3 4.26 -32.29 -4.42
C TYR A 3 3.42 -31.54 -3.36
N ALA A 4 3.27 -32.08 -2.15
CA ALA A 4 2.57 -31.37 -1.07
C ALA A 4 3.31 -30.11 -0.58
N LEU A 5 4.65 -30.06 -0.72
CA LEU A 5 5.43 -28.86 -0.44
C LEU A 5 5.28 -27.81 -1.55
N SER A 6 5.16 -28.21 -2.82
CA SER A 6 4.92 -27.28 -3.93
C SER A 6 3.55 -26.62 -3.85
N ILE A 7 2.50 -27.38 -3.51
CA ILE A 7 1.14 -26.83 -3.36
C ILE A 7 1.10 -25.80 -2.21
N ASN A 8 1.77 -26.08 -1.09
CA ASN A 8 1.85 -25.13 0.02
C ASN A 8 2.67 -23.89 -0.32
N SER A 9 3.73 -24.00 -1.14
CA SER A 9 4.48 -22.83 -1.59
C SER A 9 3.69 -22.00 -2.60
N ASP A 10 3.00 -22.62 -3.55
CA ASP A 10 2.20 -21.91 -4.57
C ASP A 10 1.05 -21.13 -3.92
N GLN A 11 0.39 -21.73 -2.92
CA GLN A 11 -0.68 -21.08 -2.18
C GLN A 11 -0.17 -19.98 -1.24
N SER A 12 1.06 -20.08 -0.73
CA SER A 12 1.71 -19.00 0.03
C SER A 12 2.07 -17.80 -0.85
N ILE A 13 2.46 -18.04 -2.11
CA ILE A 13 2.79 -17.01 -3.09
C ILE A 13 1.51 -16.28 -3.54
N GLU A 14 0.43 -17.01 -3.84
CA GLU A 14 -0.87 -16.39 -4.17
C GLU A 14 -1.40 -15.51 -3.03
N ASN A 15 -1.28 -15.97 -1.78
CA ASN A 15 -1.68 -15.19 -0.60
C ASN A 15 -0.81 -13.94 -0.41
N SER A 16 0.47 -13.98 -0.80
CA SER A 16 1.33 -12.80 -0.79
C SER A 16 0.92 -11.81 -1.88
N ALA A 17 0.73 -12.26 -3.12
CA ALA A 17 0.32 -11.40 -4.22
C ALA A 17 -1.05 -10.73 -3.97
N MET A 18 -2.00 -11.47 -3.39
CA MET A 18 -3.31 -10.91 -3.02
C MET A 18 -3.21 -9.87 -1.91
N ARG A 19 -2.29 -10.04 -0.95
CA ARG A 19 -2.01 -9.02 0.06
C ARG A 19 -1.41 -7.76 -0.56
N ASP A 20 -0.49 -7.90 -1.49
CA ASP A 20 0.17 -6.77 -2.15
C ASP A 20 -0.86 -5.93 -2.95
N ILE A 21 -1.75 -6.60 -3.68
CA ILE A 21 -2.87 -5.94 -4.38
C ILE A 21 -3.78 -5.20 -3.39
N LEU A 22 -4.17 -5.84 -2.29
CA LEU A 22 -5.01 -5.19 -1.27
C LEU A 22 -4.32 -3.97 -0.66
N PHE A 23 -3.01 -4.05 -0.44
CA PHE A 23 -2.23 -2.93 0.09
C PHE A 23 -2.25 -1.73 -0.88
N CYS A 24 -2.04 -1.96 -2.17
CA CYS A 24 -2.16 -0.92 -3.20
C CYS A 24 -3.55 -0.29 -3.22
N CYS A 25 -4.62 -1.10 -3.21
CA CYS A 25 -5.99 -0.58 -3.21
C CYS A 25 -6.30 0.25 -1.96
N ILE A 26 -5.81 -0.17 -0.79
CA ILE A 26 -5.97 0.61 0.45
C ILE A 26 -5.19 1.93 0.34
N ALA A 27 -3.97 1.91 -0.19
CA ALA A 27 -3.16 3.10 -0.35
C ALA A 27 -3.82 4.13 -1.28
N GLU A 28 -4.31 3.69 -2.45
CA GLU A 28 -5.04 4.52 -3.39
C GLU A 28 -6.30 5.12 -2.75
N TYR A 29 -7.08 4.29 -2.03
CA TYR A 29 -8.26 4.77 -1.31
C TYR A 29 -7.94 5.85 -0.28
N LEU A 30 -6.87 5.67 0.51
CA LEU A 30 -6.46 6.64 1.51
C LEU A 30 -5.98 7.96 0.90
N VAL A 31 -5.34 7.92 -0.27
CA VAL A 31 -4.96 9.11 -1.03
C VAL A 31 -6.21 9.87 -1.48
N MET A 32 -7.19 9.20 -2.09
CA MET A 32 -8.47 9.85 -2.45
C MET A 32 -9.17 10.45 -1.22
N LEU A 33 -9.18 9.74 -0.10
CA LEU A 33 -9.77 10.20 1.16
C LEU A 33 -9.08 11.45 1.72
N SER A 34 -7.85 11.73 1.30
CA SER A 34 -7.09 12.90 1.75
C SER A 34 -7.57 14.22 1.13
N ASP A 35 -8.30 14.13 0.02
CA ASP A 35 -9.00 15.25 -0.60
C ASP A 35 -10.38 15.49 0.00
N ASP A 36 -10.95 14.46 0.65
CA ASP A 36 -12.23 14.59 1.33
C ASP A 36 -12.12 15.36 2.64
N THR A 37 -13.18 16.12 2.92
CA THR A 37 -13.34 16.81 4.20
C THR A 37 -14.63 16.38 4.88
N LEU A 38 -14.51 16.02 6.16
CA LEU A 38 -15.65 15.75 7.03
C LEU A 38 -15.77 16.90 8.03
N HIS A 39 -16.92 17.59 8.03
CA HIS A 39 -17.13 18.80 8.83
C HIS A 39 -16.03 19.86 8.65
N SER A 40 -15.60 20.09 7.39
CA SER A 40 -14.51 21.01 7.02
C SER A 40 -13.13 20.66 7.60
N LYS A 41 -12.93 19.43 8.10
CA LYS A 41 -11.63 18.90 8.51
C LYS A 41 -11.22 17.83 7.52
N GLN A 42 -9.96 17.83 7.08
CA GLN A 42 -9.42 16.73 6.29
C GLN A 42 -9.59 15.41 7.05
N VAL A 43 -10.14 14.41 6.37
CA VAL A 43 -10.36 13.08 6.94
C VAL A 43 -9.02 12.41 7.23
N ILE A 44 -8.06 12.54 6.30
CA ILE A 44 -6.68 12.14 6.47
C ILE A 44 -5.77 13.16 5.80
N LYS A 45 -4.57 13.38 6.36
CA LYS A 45 -3.57 14.26 5.74
C LYS A 45 -2.55 13.42 5.01
N VAL A 46 -2.12 13.89 3.85
CA VAL A 46 -1.08 13.20 3.07
C VAL A 46 0.24 13.10 3.83
N GLN A 47 0.56 14.10 4.65
CA GLN A 47 1.74 14.05 5.53
C GLN A 47 1.69 12.86 6.49
N ASP A 48 0.51 12.46 6.97
CA ASP A 48 0.34 11.32 7.86
C ASP A 48 0.46 10.00 7.08
N LEU A 49 0.00 9.97 5.82
CA LEU A 49 0.20 8.85 4.91
C LEU A 49 1.68 8.61 4.58
N ILE A 50 2.41 9.67 4.22
CA ILE A 50 3.84 9.58 3.92
C ILE A 50 4.62 9.04 5.11
N LYS A 51 4.36 9.55 6.33
CA LYS A 51 5.01 9.04 7.55
C LYS A 51 4.68 7.58 7.82
N HIS A 52 3.46 7.16 7.54
CA HIS A 52 3.05 5.78 7.70
C HIS A 52 3.79 4.85 6.73
N TYR A 53 3.88 5.23 5.45
CA TYR A 53 4.63 4.47 4.45
C TYR A 53 6.13 4.45 4.73
N ASP A 54 6.72 5.55 5.20
CA ASP A 54 8.13 5.61 5.62
C ASP A 54 8.40 4.67 6.82
N SER A 55 7.49 4.65 7.80
CA SER A 55 7.56 3.71 8.93
C SER A 55 7.43 2.24 8.50
N LEU A 56 6.60 1.96 7.50
CA LEU A 56 6.44 0.64 6.90
C LEU A 56 7.70 0.21 6.14
N LEU A 57 8.30 1.11 5.36
CA LEU A 57 9.58 0.89 4.68
C LEU A 57 10.69 0.59 5.70
N ALA A 58 10.74 1.34 6.80
CA ALA A 58 11.70 1.17 7.87
C ALA A 58 11.51 -0.15 8.68
N SER A 59 10.36 -0.82 8.55
CA SER A 59 10.06 -2.07 9.27
C SER A 59 10.78 -3.30 8.71
N GLY A 60 11.50 -3.17 7.58
CA GLY A 60 12.29 -4.26 6.98
C GLY A 60 11.49 -5.25 6.15
N HIS A 61 10.22 -4.94 5.82
CA HIS A 61 9.48 -5.66 4.79
C HIS A 61 10.03 -5.31 3.40
N GLU A 62 9.98 -6.27 2.48
CA GLU A 62 10.54 -6.12 1.13
C GLU A 62 9.93 -4.87 0.44
N PRO A 63 10.74 -3.82 0.18
CA PRO A 63 10.24 -2.48 -0.11
C PRO A 63 9.60 -2.37 -1.49
N GLU A 64 9.98 -3.25 -2.42
CA GLU A 64 9.54 -3.23 -3.82
C GLU A 64 8.06 -3.64 -3.98
N THR A 65 7.56 -4.54 -3.13
CA THR A 65 6.18 -5.07 -3.26
C THR A 65 5.15 -4.26 -2.48
N HIS A 66 5.54 -3.61 -1.37
CA HIS A 66 4.59 -2.94 -0.48
C HIS A 66 4.74 -1.42 -0.54
N ALA A 67 5.91 -0.89 -0.20
CA ALA A 67 6.09 0.54 0.01
C ALA A 67 6.18 1.32 -1.31
N LEU A 68 6.84 0.77 -2.33
CA LEU A 68 7.06 1.47 -3.59
C LEU A 68 5.75 1.71 -4.35
N ALA A 69 4.90 0.68 -4.45
CA ALA A 69 3.62 0.77 -5.16
C ALA A 69 2.64 1.75 -4.48
N ALA A 70 2.61 1.79 -3.15
CA ALA A 70 1.81 2.78 -2.42
C ALA A 70 2.37 4.21 -2.53
N LEU A 71 3.69 4.37 -2.56
CA LEU A 71 4.30 5.67 -2.82
C LEU A 71 3.99 6.15 -4.23
N GLU A 72 3.94 5.26 -5.22
CA GLU A 72 3.58 5.63 -6.59
C GLU A 72 2.18 6.27 -6.64
N SER A 73 1.20 5.72 -5.94
CA SER A 73 -0.16 6.29 -5.85
C SER A 73 -0.14 7.69 -5.24
N VAL A 74 0.60 7.89 -4.14
CA VAL A 74 0.73 9.20 -3.49
C VAL A 74 1.44 10.20 -4.41
N LEU A 75 2.54 9.79 -5.05
CA LEU A 75 3.33 10.65 -5.93
C LEU A 75 2.57 11.03 -7.18
N TYR A 76 1.83 10.10 -7.78
CA TYR A 76 0.99 10.37 -8.95
C TYR A 76 -0.05 11.44 -8.62
N ASP A 77 -0.80 11.26 -7.53
CA ASP A 77 -1.83 12.21 -7.15
C ASP A 77 -1.24 13.59 -6.77
N PHE A 78 -0.10 13.61 -6.06
CA PHE A 78 0.53 14.85 -5.62
C PHE A 78 1.25 15.65 -6.71
N PHE A 79 1.88 14.98 -7.68
CA PHE A 79 2.77 15.64 -8.65
C PHE A 79 2.21 15.69 -10.07
N LEU A 80 1.23 14.84 -10.43
CA LEU A 80 0.66 14.79 -11.78
C LEU A 80 -0.78 15.30 -11.86
N VAL A 81 -1.59 15.10 -10.81
CA VAL A 81 -3.01 15.48 -10.81
C VAL A 81 -3.26 16.86 -10.18
N ARG A 82 -2.52 17.19 -9.11
CA ARG A 82 -2.55 18.49 -8.42
C ARG A 82 -1.55 19.49 -8.97
#